data_AF-A0A5M9NXU8-F1
#
_entry.id   AF-A0A5M9NXU8-F1
#
_cell.length_a   1.000
_cell.length_b   1.000
_cell.length_c   1.000
_cell.angle_alpha   90.00
_cell.angle_beta   90.00
_cell.angle_gamma   90.00
#
_symmetry.space_group_name_H-M   'P 1'
#
loop_
_entity.id
_entity.type
_entity.pdbx_description
1 polymer ?
#
loop_
_entity_poly.entity_id
_entity_poly.type
_entity_poly.pdbx_seq_one_letter_code
_entity_poly.pdbx_strand_id
1 'polypeptide(L)'
;MKVATIPSTIDFKKPRQKEWGVIQGKNLVQLNYGGTTDDTGDPIKAYSTNCYQDALEQAKILIANGAKTTDIQVVEFVPYDYMMQPNV
;
A
#
# COMPACT_ATOMS: atom_id res chain seq x y z
N MET A 1 -8.54 3.03 30.32
CA MET A 1 -8.90 3.61 29.00
C MET A 1 -8.92 2.49 27.98
N LYS A 2 -10.02 2.30 27.24
CA LYS A 2 -10.12 1.26 26.20
C LYS A 2 -9.52 1.85 24.92
N VAL A 3 -8.37 1.33 24.48
CA VAL A 3 -7.74 1.76 23.23
C VAL A 3 -8.70 1.44 22.09
N ALA A 4 -9.19 2.46 21.40
CA ALA A 4 -9.96 2.26 20.18
C ALA A 4 -8.98 1.81 19.09
N THR A 5 -9.01 0.53 18.72
CA THR A 5 -8.30 0.03 17.55
C THR A 5 -8.99 0.60 16.31
N ILE A 6 -8.36 1.61 15.69
CA ILE A 6 -8.75 2.05 14.35
C ILE A 6 -8.29 0.94 13.39
N PRO A 7 -9.19 0.27 12.65
CA PRO A 7 -8.78 -0.75 11.71
C PRO A 7 -7.88 -0.11 10.66
N SER A 8 -6.64 -0.61 10.55
CA SER A 8 -5.69 -0.16 9.54
C SER A 8 -6.02 -0.85 8.22
N THR A 9 -6.12 -0.06 7.15
CA THR A 9 -6.21 -0.55 5.77
C THR A 9 -4.93 -1.29 5.35
N ILE A 10 -3.80 -0.95 5.99
CA ILE A 10 -2.48 -1.54 5.73
C ILE A 10 -2.22 -2.64 6.77
N ASP A 11 -1.88 -3.84 6.29
CA ASP A 11 -1.57 -5.00 7.13
C ASP A 11 -0.06 -5.06 7.45
N PHE A 12 0.34 -4.42 8.54
CA PHE A 12 1.71 -4.49 9.03
C PHE A 12 1.93 -5.80 9.80
N LYS A 13 2.50 -6.80 9.13
CA LYS A 13 2.76 -8.12 9.74
C LYS A 13 3.84 -8.09 10.83
N LYS A 14 4.71 -7.06 10.83
CA LYS A 14 5.77 -6.87 11.82
C LYS A 14 5.91 -5.39 12.18
N PRO A 15 6.30 -5.07 13.42
CA PRO A 15 6.66 -3.70 13.79
C PRO A 15 7.76 -3.17 12.87
N ARG A 16 7.63 -1.91 12.45
CA ARG A 16 8.61 -1.21 11.57
C ARG A 16 8.80 -1.83 10.19
N GLN A 17 7.90 -2.72 9.76
CA GLN A 17 7.88 -3.20 8.38
C GLN A 17 7.55 -2.02 7.45
N LYS A 18 8.39 -1.81 6.44
CA LYS A 18 8.11 -0.87 5.37
C LYS A 18 7.04 -1.47 4.47
N GLU A 19 5.99 -0.71 4.25
CA GLU A 19 4.92 -1.05 3.32
C GLU A 19 4.83 0.04 2.26
N TRP A 20 4.53 -0.35 1.03
CA TRP A 20 4.44 0.54 -0.12
C TRP A 20 3.10 0.36 -0.79
N GLY A 21 2.47 1.44 -1.23
CA GLY A 21 1.25 1.36 -2.02
C GLY A 21 1.19 2.43 -3.10
N VAL A 22 0.09 2.42 -3.84
CA VAL A 22 -0.14 3.39 -4.92
C VAL A 22 -1.40 4.19 -4.62
N ILE A 23 -1.27 5.51 -4.68
CA ILE A 23 -2.39 6.44 -4.69
C ILE A 23 -2.69 6.80 -6.14
N GLN A 24 -3.93 6.56 -6.57
CA GLN A 24 -4.44 6.95 -7.88
C GLN A 24 -5.57 7.97 -7.69
N GLY A 25 -5.40 9.18 -8.24
CA GLY A 25 -6.43 10.22 -8.18
C GLY A 25 -6.85 10.55 -6.75
N LYS A 26 -5.89 10.62 -5.82
CA LYS A 26 -6.07 10.84 -4.36
C LYS A 26 -6.69 9.68 -3.59
N ASN A 27 -6.92 8.52 -4.21
CA ASN A 27 -7.45 7.34 -3.54
C ASN A 27 -6.37 6.26 -3.45
N LEU A 28 -6.29 5.60 -2.29
CA LEU A 28 -5.50 4.39 -2.14
C LEU A 28 -6.20 3.25 -2.87
N VAL A 29 -5.50 2.58 -3.78
CA VAL A 29 -6.09 1.53 -4.63
C VAL A 29 -5.55 0.14 -4.27
N GLN A 30 -6.39 -0.89 -4.47
CA GLN A 30 -5.95 -2.28 -4.34
C GLN A 30 -5.40 -2.80 -5.67
N LEU A 31 -4.18 -3.32 -5.66
CA LEU A 31 -3.47 -3.80 -6.84
C LEU A 31 -2.90 -5.20 -6.59
N ASN A 32 -2.62 -5.92 -7.69
CA ASN A 32 -1.99 -7.24 -7.64
C ASN A 32 -0.47 -7.09 -7.55
N TYR A 33 0.04 -6.71 -6.39
CA TYR A 33 1.47 -6.62 -6.15
C TYR A 33 2.13 -8.00 -6.27
N GLY A 34 3.25 -8.08 -6.99
CA GLY A 34 3.97 -9.33 -7.24
C GLY A 34 3.28 -10.28 -8.25
N GLY A 35 2.14 -9.90 -8.84
CA GLY A 35 1.49 -10.67 -9.90
C GLY A 35 0.92 -12.02 -9.45
N THR A 36 0.62 -12.17 -8.16
CA THR A 36 0.13 -13.43 -7.58
C THR A 36 -1.35 -13.67 -7.87
N THR A 37 -1.73 -14.94 -7.96
CA THR A 37 -3.12 -15.38 -8.15
C THR A 37 -3.47 -16.43 -7.10
N ASP A 38 -4.75 -16.54 -6.76
CA ASP A 38 -5.23 -17.57 -5.86
C ASP A 38 -5.42 -18.93 -6.55
N ASP A 39 -5.91 -19.92 -5.81
CA ASP A 39 -6.14 -21.28 -6.31
C ASP A 39 -7.22 -21.35 -7.42
N THR A 40 -7.99 -20.28 -7.60
CA THR A 40 -9.02 -20.15 -8.65
C THR A 40 -8.52 -19.37 -9.87
N GLY A 41 -7.29 -18.83 -9.81
CA GLY A 41 -6.66 -18.03 -10.86
C GLY A 41 -6.97 -16.53 -10.77
N ASP A 42 -7.66 -16.09 -9.72
CA ASP A 42 -8.02 -14.69 -9.56
C ASP A 42 -6.86 -13.88 -8.95
N PRO A 43 -6.60 -12.64 -9.41
CA PRO A 43 -5.55 -11.78 -8.86
C PRO A 43 -5.75 -11.49 -7.37
N ILE A 44 -4.75 -11.82 -6.55
CA ILE A 44 -4.77 -11.44 -5.13
C ILE A 44 -4.41 -9.96 -5.03
N LYS A 45 -5.39 -9.13 -4.64
CA LYS A 45 -5.19 -7.68 -4.52
C LYS A 45 -4.98 -7.27 -3.08
N ALA A 46 -4.07 -6.31 -2.88
CA ALA A 46 -3.80 -5.71 -1.58
C ALA A 46 -3.64 -4.18 -1.72
N TYR A 47 -3.78 -3.47 -0.60
CA TYR A 47 -3.55 -2.02 -0.54
C TYR A 47 -2.06 -1.65 -0.44
N SER A 48 -1.22 -2.60 -0.03
CA SER A 48 0.23 -2.42 0.05
C SER A 48 1.01 -3.71 -0.23
N THR A 49 2.31 -3.54 -0.39
CA THR A 49 3.33 -4.58 -0.48
C THR A 49 4.56 -4.17 0.30
N ASN A 50 5.29 -5.13 0.86
CA ASN A 50 6.59 -4.88 1.48
C ASN A 50 7.74 -4.74 0.46
N CYS A 51 7.44 -4.89 -0.84
CA CYS A 51 8.39 -4.77 -1.94
C CYS A 51 8.13 -3.48 -2.72
N TYR A 52 9.06 -2.52 -2.64
CA TYR A 52 8.94 -1.26 -3.38
C TYR A 52 8.86 -1.49 -4.90
N GLN A 53 9.61 -2.46 -5.42
CA GLN A 53 9.65 -2.78 -6.85
C GLN A 53 8.27 -3.22 -7.37
N ASP A 54 7.54 -4.03 -6.60
CA ASP A 54 6.20 -4.47 -6.97
C ASP A 54 5.22 -3.27 -7.03
N ALA A 55 5.33 -2.34 -6.07
CA ALA A 55 4.52 -1.13 -6.07
C ALA A 55 4.83 -0.24 -7.28
N LEU A 56 6.12 -0.11 -7.62
CA LEU A 56 6.58 0.66 -8.77
C LEU A 56 6.13 0.02 -10.09
N GLU A 57 6.16 -1.30 -10.19
CA GLU A 57 5.67 -2.04 -11.36
C GLU A 57 4.18 -1.83 -11.57
N GLN A 58 3.37 -1.98 -10.52
CA GLN A 58 1.92 -1.73 -10.60
C GLN A 58 1.61 -0.27 -10.98
N ALA A 59 2.37 0.71 -10.47
CA ALA A 59 2.25 2.10 -10.90
C ALA A 59 2.53 2.28 -12.40
N LYS A 60 3.58 1.63 -12.93
CA LYS A 60 3.89 1.64 -14.37
C LYS A 60 2.77 1.01 -15.20
N ILE A 61 2.19 -0.10 -14.73
CA ILE A 61 1.05 -0.77 -15.39
C ILE A 61 -0.16 0.17 -15.47
N LEU A 62 -0.49 0.87 -14.37
CA LEU A 62 -1.60 1.84 -14.37
C LEU A 62 -1.36 2.96 -15.39
N ILE A 63 -0.15 3.49 -15.45
CA ILE A 63 0.23 4.53 -16.43
C ILE A 63 0.12 3.99 -17.86
N ALA A 64 0.64 2.79 -18.11
CA ALA A 64 0.54 2.14 -19.42
C ALA A 64 -0.92 1.90 -19.86
N ASN A 65 -1.82 1.66 -18.90
CA ASN A 65 -3.25 1.49 -19.11
C ASN A 65 -4.04 2.82 -19.18
N GLY A 66 -3.35 3.96 -19.27
CA GLY A 66 -3.97 5.27 -19.55
C GLY A 66 -4.12 6.19 -18.35
N ALA A 67 -3.65 5.81 -17.16
CA ALA A 67 -3.58 6.75 -16.04
C ALA A 67 -2.54 7.85 -16.32
N LYS A 68 -2.84 9.10 -15.94
CA LYS A 68 -1.87 10.19 -16.03
C LYS A 68 -0.80 10.02 -14.97
N THR A 69 0.45 10.31 -15.31
CA THR A 69 1.58 10.28 -14.36
C THR A 69 1.37 11.23 -13.17
N THR A 70 0.65 12.34 -13.37
CA THR A 70 0.29 13.30 -12.30
C THR A 70 -0.70 12.73 -11.29
N ASP A 71 -1.45 11.70 -11.68
CA ASP A 71 -2.50 11.11 -10.86
C ASP A 71 -2.02 9.86 -10.11
N ILE A 72 -0.75 9.46 -10.30
CA ILE A 72 -0.15 8.26 -9.72
C ILE A 72 0.98 8.65 -8.75
N GLN A 73 0.89 8.17 -7.52
CA GLN A 73 1.93 8.36 -6.51
C GLN A 73 2.25 7.02 -5.86
N VAL A 74 3.53 6.66 -5.81
CA VAL A 74 4.00 5.54 -4.99
C VAL A 74 4.37 6.10 -3.62
N VAL A 75 3.78 5.55 -2.56
CA VAL A 75 3.93 6.06 -1.19
C VAL A 75 4.46 4.99 -0.25
N GLU A 76 5.28 5.40 0.72
CA GLU A 76 5.70 4.55 1.84
C GLU A 76 4.73 4.74 3.00
N PHE A 77 4.18 3.65 3.51
CA PHE A 77 3.43 3.63 4.76
C PHE A 77 4.35 3.27 5.91
N VAL A 78 4.35 4.12 6.93
CA VAL A 78 5.14 3.93 8.13
C VAL A 78 4.16 3.65 9.29
N PRO A 79 4.36 2.55 10.04
CA PRO A 79 3.47 2.21 11.15
C PRO A 79 3.49 3.31 12.23
N TYR A 80 2.34 3.52 12.89
CA TYR A 80 2.12 4.61 13.83
C TYR A 80 3.11 4.62 15.02
N ASP A 81 3.63 3.45 15.39
CA ASP A 81 4.68 3.26 16.39
C ASP A 81 5.97 4.08 16.09
N TYR A 82 6.12 4.56 14.85
CA TYR A 82 7.25 5.36 14.39
C TYR A 82 7.01 6.88 14.45
N MET A 83 5.75 7.34 14.53
CA MET A 83 5.49 8.75 14.79
C MET A 83 5.71 8.98 16.29
N MET A 84 6.95 9.33 16.65
CA MET A 84 7.28 9.84 17.99
C MET A 84 6.19 10.83 18.40
N GLN A 85 5.35 10.40 19.35
CA GLN A 85 4.46 11.34 20.01
C GLN A 85 5.36 12.40 20.63
N PRO A 86 5.17 13.70 20.34
CA PRO A 86 5.86 14.71 21.11
C PRO A 86 5.49 14.48 22.57
N ASN A 87 6.50 14.20 23.41
CA ASN A 87 6.31 14.33 24.85
C ASN A 87 5.99 15.80 25.09
N VAL A 88 4.74 16.09 25.45
CA VAL A 88 4.31 17.39 25.96
C VAL A 88 4.74 17.49 27.41
#